data_AF-A0A8J9SDZ9-F1
#
_entry.id   AF-A0A8J9SDZ9-F1
#
_cell.length_a   1.000
_cell.length_b   1.000
_cell.length_c   1.000
_cell.angle_alpha   90.00
_cell.angle_beta   90.00
_cell.angle_gamma   90.00
#
_symmetry.space_group_name_H-M   'P 1'
#
loop_
_entity.id
_entity.type
_entity.pdbx_description
1 polymer ?
#
loop_
_entity_poly.entity_id
_entity_poly.type
_entity_poly.pdbx_seq_one_letter_code
_entity_poly.pdbx_strand_id
1 'polypeptide(L)'
;MAIPEAKQQAEPKTHPLPVRSVTVLMPLVETAQAWFQRSCRKRALAGIPKDSSSAAWAFFRSGGTGIAFLDTLLRRQGGSDQLPIIDIRGDFGKTWTVVSLAARFVVATRPSQFPTAVGDHSSLPQVIVMDTTHDVTTSKVALSVRSTLLRQFGSAVEDSFEMDMISCLGRIHVATADDAFGWVPILETLRYKLAPLSAEGPTLILWDGFLSDAEHDEANRMEIIRQLGRLVEDCSVVLVTTSTGYRHKHEWNKYVTHHIRLDRNESNGTGHEFLATIHGSQIPFSLSAAGILS
;
A
#
# COMPACT_ATOMS: atom_id res chain seq x y z
N MET A 1 48.85 -13.67 70.67
CA MET A 1 48.81 -13.67 69.19
C MET A 1 47.53 -14.40 68.81
N ALA A 2 46.38 -13.75 68.55
CA ALA A 2 46.07 -12.74 67.50
C ALA A 2 46.27 -13.39 66.11
N ILE A 3 45.33 -13.55 65.17
CA ILE A 3 44.03 -12.94 64.82
C ILE A 3 43.29 -13.94 63.89
N PRO A 4 41.94 -13.96 63.84
CA PRO A 4 41.16 -14.77 62.90
C PRO A 4 41.13 -14.14 61.49
N GLU A 5 41.37 -14.93 60.43
CA GLU A 5 41.20 -14.44 59.07
C GLU A 5 39.76 -14.59 58.57
N ALA A 6 39.36 -13.51 57.91
CA ALA A 6 38.00 -13.08 57.66
C ALA A 6 37.37 -13.77 56.43
N LYS A 7 36.04 -13.86 56.51
CA LYS A 7 35.14 -14.11 55.38
C LYS A 7 35.46 -13.13 54.24
N GLN A 8 35.88 -13.64 53.08
CA GLN A 8 35.81 -12.87 51.84
C GLN A 8 34.34 -12.77 51.42
N GLN A 9 33.80 -11.54 51.53
CA GLN A 9 32.53 -11.14 50.95
C GLN A 9 32.59 -11.26 49.43
N ALA A 10 31.55 -11.87 48.86
CA ALA A 10 31.32 -11.89 47.42
C ALA A 10 31.07 -10.47 46.90
N GLU A 11 31.88 -10.02 45.95
CA GLU A 11 31.57 -8.86 45.12
C GLU A 11 30.37 -9.16 44.21
N PRO A 12 29.41 -8.24 44.06
CA PRO A 12 28.32 -8.42 43.11
C PRO A 12 28.85 -8.22 41.69
N LYS A 13 28.80 -9.29 40.88
CA LYS A 13 29.01 -9.20 39.43
C LYS A 13 27.91 -8.34 38.81
N THR A 14 28.20 -7.06 38.58
CA THR A 14 27.41 -6.20 37.71
C THR A 14 27.60 -6.68 36.28
N HIS A 15 26.65 -7.48 35.78
CA HIS A 15 26.53 -7.73 34.35
C HIS A 15 26.12 -6.42 33.66
N PRO A 16 26.92 -5.85 32.74
CA PRO A 16 26.41 -4.78 31.91
C PRO A 16 25.33 -5.35 31.00
N LEU A 17 24.13 -4.78 31.08
CA LEU A 17 23.04 -5.06 30.14
C LEU A 17 23.53 -4.78 28.72
N PRO A 18 23.18 -5.61 27.72
CA PRO A 18 23.59 -5.37 26.35
C PRO A 18 22.93 -4.08 25.85
N VAL A 19 23.75 -3.06 25.61
CA VAL A 19 23.38 -1.86 24.88
C VAL A 19 22.90 -2.32 23.51
N ARG A 20 21.59 -2.19 23.25
CA ARG A 20 21.03 -2.40 21.91
C ARG A 20 21.75 -1.43 20.96
N SER A 21 22.63 -1.97 20.15
CA SER A 21 23.21 -1.26 19.02
C SER A 21 22.08 -0.85 18.10
N VAL A 22 21.78 0.45 18.08
CA VAL A 22 20.97 1.05 17.01
C VAL A 22 21.78 0.86 15.75
N THR A 23 21.40 -0.13 14.94
CA THR A 23 21.99 -0.31 13.62
C THR A 23 21.52 0.88 12.78
N VAL A 24 22.39 1.88 12.65
CA VAL A 24 22.21 2.95 11.67
C VAL A 24 22.29 2.26 10.31
N LEU A 25 21.13 2.03 9.69
CA LEU A 25 21.03 1.57 8.31
C LEU A 25 21.67 2.65 7.44
N MET A 26 22.92 2.41 7.02
CA MET A 26 23.57 3.27 6.04
C MET A 26 22.76 3.25 4.74
N PRO A 27 22.68 4.37 4.01
CA PRO A 27 22.05 4.39 2.69
C PRO A 27 22.73 3.34 1.81
N LEU A 28 21.92 2.45 1.22
CA LEU A 28 22.40 1.40 0.36
C LEU A 28 22.94 2.03 -0.94
N VAL A 29 24.25 2.27 -0.99
CA VAL A 29 24.90 2.72 -2.23
C VAL A 29 25.01 1.51 -3.16
N GLU A 30 24.00 1.30 -4.00
CA GLU A 30 24.03 0.27 -5.02
C GLU A 30 24.42 0.85 -6.39
N THR A 31 25.18 0.07 -7.16
CA THR A 31 25.52 0.44 -8.54
C THR A 31 24.33 0.20 -9.45
N ALA A 32 24.22 0.94 -10.56
CA ALA A 32 23.15 0.77 -11.55
C ALA A 32 23.07 -0.68 -12.09
N GLN A 33 24.21 -1.38 -12.17
CA GLN A 33 24.28 -2.78 -12.57
C GLN A 33 23.74 -3.73 -11.49
N ALA A 34 24.03 -3.45 -10.21
CA ALA A 34 23.46 -4.20 -9.09
C ALA A 34 21.94 -3.99 -8.99
N TRP A 35 21.48 -2.76 -9.19
CA TRP A 35 20.05 -2.43 -9.29
C TRP A 35 19.38 -3.21 -10.43
N PHE A 36 19.97 -3.20 -11.63
CA PHE A 36 19.42 -3.90 -12.80
C PHE A 36 19.39 -5.42 -12.59
N GLN A 37 20.46 -6.02 -12.09
CA GLN A 37 20.51 -7.46 -11.81
C GLN A 37 19.53 -7.87 -10.70
N ARG A 38 19.32 -7.02 -9.69
CA ARG A 38 18.28 -7.20 -8.67
C ARG A 38 16.89 -7.16 -9.29
N SER A 39 16.61 -6.19 -10.16
CA SER A 39 15.35 -6.10 -10.90
C SER A 39 15.11 -7.31 -11.82
N CYS A 40 16.16 -7.82 -12.50
CA CYS A 40 16.12 -9.07 -13.26
C CYS A 40 15.80 -10.29 -12.41
N ARG A 41 16.43 -10.45 -11.24
CA ARG A 41 16.14 -11.56 -10.32
C ARG A 41 14.70 -11.51 -9.78
N LYS A 42 14.19 -10.31 -9.48
CA LYS A 42 12.78 -10.10 -9.12
C LYS A 42 11.81 -10.47 -10.25
N ARG A 43 12.20 -10.31 -11.53
CA ARG A 43 11.42 -10.78 -12.69
C ARG A 43 11.40 -12.31 -12.81
N ALA A 44 12.52 -12.98 -12.55
CA ALA A 44 12.63 -14.44 -12.65
C ALA A 44 11.81 -15.21 -11.59
N LEU A 45 11.46 -14.55 -10.47
CA LEU A 45 10.67 -15.13 -9.39
C LEU A 45 9.14 -14.97 -9.57
N ALA A 46 8.67 -14.40 -10.67
CA ALA A 46 7.24 -14.17 -10.96
C ALA A 46 6.43 -15.45 -11.31
N GLY A 47 6.90 -16.63 -10.91
CA GLY A 47 6.12 -17.86 -10.91
C GLY A 47 5.57 -18.12 -9.52
N ILE A 48 4.24 -18.35 -9.42
CA ILE A 48 3.46 -18.71 -8.22
C ILE A 48 4.02 -18.12 -6.90
N PRO A 49 3.40 -17.07 -6.33
CA PRO A 49 3.88 -16.42 -5.11
C PRO A 49 4.23 -17.42 -4.01
N LYS A 50 5.43 -17.29 -3.44
CA LYS A 50 5.96 -18.20 -2.42
C LYS A 50 5.97 -17.60 -1.02
N ASP A 51 5.85 -16.28 -0.95
CA ASP A 51 5.85 -15.46 0.27
C ASP A 51 5.01 -14.18 0.06
N SER A 52 4.77 -13.44 1.15
CA SER A 52 3.99 -12.19 1.12
C SER A 52 4.60 -11.11 0.21
N SER A 53 5.93 -11.04 0.11
CA SER A 53 6.63 -10.04 -0.73
C SER A 53 6.42 -10.31 -2.21
N SER A 54 6.69 -11.54 -2.67
CA SER A 54 6.46 -11.98 -4.04
C SER A 54 4.98 -11.89 -4.42
N ALA A 55 4.07 -12.12 -3.48
CA ALA A 55 2.65 -11.88 -3.66
C ALA A 55 2.32 -10.40 -3.90
N ALA A 56 2.94 -9.48 -3.15
CA ALA A 56 2.75 -8.04 -3.34
C ALA A 56 3.22 -7.59 -4.73
N TRP A 57 4.35 -8.09 -5.22
CA TRP A 57 4.81 -7.84 -6.59
C TRP A 57 3.86 -8.44 -7.64
N ALA A 58 3.41 -9.68 -7.43
CA ALA A 58 2.51 -10.36 -8.35
C ALA A 58 1.15 -9.66 -8.44
N PHE A 59 0.63 -9.13 -7.32
CA PHE A 59 -0.64 -8.43 -7.25
C PHE A 59 -0.74 -7.29 -8.28
N PHE A 60 0.32 -6.48 -8.41
CA PHE A 60 0.35 -5.35 -9.33
C PHE A 60 0.83 -5.69 -10.74
N ARG A 61 1.48 -6.84 -10.95
CA ARG A 61 2.00 -7.24 -12.27
C ARG A 61 1.08 -8.17 -13.06
N SER A 62 0.22 -8.91 -12.36
CA SER A 62 -0.64 -9.93 -12.97
C SER A 62 -2.11 -9.50 -13.14
N GLY A 63 -2.49 -8.34 -12.59
CA GLY A 63 -3.89 -7.88 -12.55
C GLY A 63 -4.76 -8.86 -11.76
N GLY A 64 -4.37 -9.10 -10.51
CA GLY A 64 -5.06 -9.94 -9.53
C GLY A 64 -5.74 -9.13 -8.43
N THR A 65 -6.06 -7.86 -8.68
CA THR A 65 -6.76 -6.99 -7.72
C THR A 65 -8.23 -7.37 -7.57
N GLY A 66 -8.79 -8.12 -8.52
CA GLY A 66 -10.21 -8.48 -8.60
C GLY A 66 -11.11 -7.31 -8.98
N ILE A 67 -10.57 -6.10 -9.17
CA ILE A 67 -11.31 -4.91 -9.61
C ILE A 67 -11.11 -4.88 -11.11
N ALA A 68 -12.14 -5.21 -11.89
CA ALA A 68 -11.99 -5.53 -13.32
C ALA A 68 -11.27 -4.44 -14.12
N PHE A 69 -11.56 -3.17 -13.82
CA PHE A 69 -10.93 -2.06 -14.50
C PHE A 69 -9.45 -1.89 -14.12
N LEU A 70 -9.07 -2.10 -12.85
CA LEU A 70 -7.66 -2.13 -12.45
C LEU A 70 -6.93 -3.35 -13.01
N ASP A 71 -7.57 -4.51 -13.02
CA ASP A 71 -6.97 -5.73 -13.56
C ASP A 71 -6.70 -5.60 -15.06
N THR A 72 -7.62 -4.99 -15.81
CA THR A 72 -7.45 -4.71 -17.24
C THR A 72 -6.26 -3.77 -17.48
N LEU A 73 -6.12 -2.73 -16.65
CA LEU A 73 -5.02 -1.78 -16.72
C LEU A 73 -3.67 -2.43 -16.39
N LEU A 74 -3.59 -3.18 -15.29
CA LEU A 74 -2.35 -3.80 -14.83
C LEU A 74 -1.89 -4.93 -15.75
N ARG A 75 -2.80 -5.72 -16.33
CA ARG A 75 -2.44 -6.76 -17.32
C ARG A 75 -1.83 -6.18 -18.58
N ARG A 76 -2.29 -5.00 -19.03
CA ARG A 76 -1.69 -4.29 -20.17
C ARG A 76 -0.28 -3.77 -19.87
N GLN A 77 0.03 -3.52 -18.59
CA GLN A 77 1.36 -3.09 -18.14
C GLN A 77 2.35 -4.24 -17.97
N GLY A 78 1.94 -5.51 -18.13
CA GLY A 78 2.65 -6.76 -17.76
C GLY A 78 4.09 -7.00 -18.27
N GLY A 79 4.80 -5.99 -18.78
CA GLY A 79 6.23 -6.00 -19.08
C GLY A 79 7.02 -4.75 -18.63
N SER A 80 6.41 -3.77 -17.93
CA SER A 80 7.11 -2.58 -17.44
C SER A 80 7.77 -2.82 -16.07
N ASP A 81 9.02 -2.36 -15.93
CA ASP A 81 9.75 -2.40 -14.65
C ASP A 81 9.27 -1.30 -13.68
N GLN A 82 8.52 -0.31 -14.15
CA GLN A 82 8.00 0.80 -13.35
C GLN A 82 6.73 0.38 -12.58
N LEU A 83 6.70 0.67 -11.28
CA LEU A 83 5.50 0.48 -10.45
C LEU A 83 4.39 1.45 -10.87
N PRO A 84 3.12 1.00 -10.86
CA PRO A 84 2.02 1.84 -11.29
C PRO A 84 1.77 3.03 -10.35
N ILE A 85 1.58 4.19 -10.97
CA ILE A 85 1.01 5.40 -10.37
C ILE A 85 -0.31 5.66 -11.09
N ILE A 86 -1.41 5.50 -10.38
CA ILE A 86 -2.76 5.48 -10.93
C ILE A 86 -3.53 6.68 -10.40
N ASP A 87 -4.07 7.48 -11.31
CA ASP A 87 -4.95 8.59 -10.97
C ASP A 87 -6.40 8.25 -11.34
N ILE A 88 -7.26 8.18 -10.32
CA ILE A 88 -8.67 7.85 -10.43
C ILE A 88 -9.48 9.14 -10.28
N ARG A 89 -10.13 9.54 -11.35
CA ARG A 89 -10.98 10.74 -11.39
C ARG A 89 -12.43 10.36 -11.50
N GLY A 90 -13.30 11.17 -10.92
CA GLY A 90 -14.74 11.02 -11.08
C GLY A 90 -15.49 11.44 -9.84
N ASP A 91 -16.80 11.40 -9.90
CA ASP A 91 -17.63 11.84 -8.77
C ASP A 91 -18.06 10.65 -7.89
N PHE A 92 -18.03 9.43 -8.42
CA PHE A 92 -18.56 8.24 -7.77
C PHE A 92 -17.51 7.14 -7.56
N GLY A 93 -17.72 6.28 -6.56
CA GLY A 93 -16.98 5.03 -6.37
C GLY A 93 -15.50 5.14 -5.96
N LYS A 94 -14.93 6.35 -5.86
CA LYS A 94 -13.51 6.60 -5.54
C LYS A 94 -13.06 6.00 -4.21
N THR A 95 -13.65 6.44 -3.09
CA THR A 95 -13.36 5.92 -1.75
C THR A 95 -13.55 4.42 -1.67
N TRP A 96 -14.62 3.90 -2.27
CA TRP A 96 -14.85 2.45 -2.31
C TRP A 96 -13.80 1.71 -3.14
N THR A 97 -13.25 2.32 -4.19
CA THR A 97 -12.12 1.76 -4.96
C THR A 97 -10.89 1.66 -4.07
N VAL A 98 -10.55 2.75 -3.38
CA VAL A 98 -9.43 2.82 -2.43
C VAL A 98 -9.57 1.75 -1.35
N VAL A 99 -10.69 1.72 -0.65
CA VAL A 99 -10.92 0.77 0.44
C VAL A 99 -10.93 -0.68 -0.06
N SER A 100 -11.56 -0.95 -1.22
CA SER A 100 -11.58 -2.29 -1.80
C SER A 100 -10.18 -2.74 -2.23
N LEU A 101 -9.38 -1.86 -2.80
CA LEU A 101 -8.02 -2.17 -3.22
C LEU A 101 -7.12 -2.44 -2.02
N ALA A 102 -7.22 -1.62 -0.96
CA ALA A 102 -6.53 -1.85 0.31
C ALA A 102 -6.83 -3.24 0.87
N ALA A 103 -8.12 -3.55 1.02
CA ALA A 103 -8.60 -4.82 1.54
C ALA A 103 -8.07 -6.01 0.74
N ARG A 104 -8.13 -5.93 -0.60
CA ARG A 104 -7.70 -7.02 -1.47
C ARG A 104 -6.19 -7.20 -1.48
N PHE A 105 -5.43 -6.13 -1.38
CA PHE A 105 -3.98 -6.20 -1.27
C PHE A 105 -3.54 -6.89 0.03
N VAL A 106 -4.08 -6.47 1.19
CA VAL A 106 -3.71 -7.11 2.45
C VAL A 106 -4.16 -8.57 2.48
N VAL A 107 -5.35 -8.88 1.98
CA VAL A 107 -5.86 -10.26 1.93
C VAL A 107 -5.01 -11.12 0.99
N ALA A 108 -4.57 -10.61 -0.16
CA ALA A 108 -3.69 -11.32 -1.10
C ALA A 108 -2.25 -11.52 -0.61
N THR A 109 -1.83 -10.77 0.42
CA THR A 109 -0.46 -10.83 0.98
C THR A 109 -0.43 -11.43 2.37
N ARG A 110 -1.54 -12.01 2.84
CA ARG A 110 -1.67 -12.50 4.21
C ARG A 110 -0.78 -13.73 4.48
N PRO A 111 -0.28 -13.91 5.71
CA PRO A 111 0.64 -15.00 6.03
C PRO A 111 0.06 -16.40 5.82
N SER A 112 -1.25 -16.59 6.08
CA SER A 112 -1.91 -17.90 5.97
C SER A 112 -1.91 -18.48 4.55
N GLN A 113 -1.66 -17.65 3.52
CA GLN A 113 -1.45 -18.13 2.15
C GLN A 113 -0.09 -18.79 1.94
N PHE A 114 0.88 -18.58 2.84
CA PHE A 114 2.28 -18.99 2.69
C PHE A 114 2.77 -19.81 3.91
N PRO A 115 2.14 -20.95 4.24
CA PRO A 115 2.45 -21.73 5.44
C PRO A 115 3.88 -22.32 5.45
N THR A 116 4.55 -22.38 4.30
CA THR A 116 5.91 -22.92 4.13
C THR A 116 7.02 -21.86 4.17
N ALA A 117 6.69 -20.57 4.32
CA ALA A 117 7.68 -19.51 4.38
C ALA A 117 8.37 -19.52 5.76
N VAL A 118 9.44 -20.31 5.88
CA VAL A 118 10.34 -20.33 7.04
C VAL A 118 11.24 -19.10 6.95
N GLY A 119 10.80 -17.97 7.51
CA GLY A 119 11.59 -16.74 7.56
C GLY A 119 10.86 -15.67 8.37
N ASP A 120 11.63 -14.85 9.08
CA ASP A 120 11.15 -13.73 9.89
C ASP A 120 9.99 -12.99 9.20
N HIS A 121 8.82 -12.92 9.85
CA HIS A 121 7.69 -12.08 9.42
C HIS A 121 7.97 -10.58 9.64
N SER A 122 9.24 -10.15 9.59
CA SER A 122 9.70 -8.86 10.12
C SER A 122 9.12 -7.65 9.37
N SER A 123 8.53 -7.84 8.18
CA SER A 123 7.81 -6.78 7.46
C SER A 123 6.78 -7.34 6.46
N LEU A 124 5.56 -7.58 6.93
CA LEU A 124 4.45 -7.86 6.01
C LEU A 124 4.14 -6.62 5.16
N PRO A 125 3.72 -6.79 3.88
CA PRO A 125 3.33 -5.67 3.04
C PRO A 125 2.22 -4.82 3.68
N GLN A 126 2.46 -3.51 3.70
CA GLN A 126 1.60 -2.51 4.36
C GLN A 126 0.80 -1.69 3.33
N VAL A 127 -0.33 -1.17 3.78
CA VAL A 127 -1.14 -0.19 3.04
C VAL A 127 -1.22 1.09 3.85
N ILE A 128 -1.00 2.22 3.20
CA ILE A 128 -1.13 3.55 3.80
C ILE A 128 -2.23 4.27 3.04
N VAL A 129 -3.30 4.62 3.73
CA VAL A 129 -4.43 5.39 3.19
C VAL A 129 -4.33 6.81 3.72
N MET A 130 -4.07 7.76 2.83
CA MET A 130 -4.10 9.19 3.09
C MET A 130 -5.52 9.67 2.80
N ASP A 131 -6.30 9.96 3.84
CA ASP A 131 -7.71 10.31 3.74
C ASP A 131 -7.91 11.81 3.95
N THR A 132 -7.91 12.57 2.85
CA THR A 132 -8.19 14.01 2.87
C THR A 132 -9.69 14.29 3.04
N THR A 133 -10.54 13.37 2.60
CA THR A 133 -12.00 13.53 2.62
C THR A 133 -12.65 13.11 3.94
N HIS A 134 -11.91 12.47 4.84
CA HIS A 134 -12.41 11.84 6.07
C HIS A 134 -13.53 10.81 5.82
N ASP A 135 -13.55 10.23 4.63
CA ASP A 135 -14.57 9.28 4.19
C ASP A 135 -14.15 7.82 4.43
N VAL A 136 -12.88 7.56 4.74
CA VAL A 136 -12.33 6.22 5.01
C VAL A 136 -12.54 5.87 6.48
N THR A 137 -13.73 5.38 6.79
CA THR A 137 -14.07 4.93 8.15
C THR A 137 -13.56 3.52 8.45
N THR A 138 -13.26 3.24 9.72
CA THR A 138 -12.90 1.90 10.21
C THR A 138 -13.93 0.84 9.81
N SER A 139 -15.22 1.19 9.83
CA SER A 139 -16.31 0.30 9.43
C SER A 139 -16.24 -0.07 7.94
N LYS A 140 -15.96 0.88 7.04
CA LYS A 140 -15.80 0.60 5.60
C LYS A 140 -14.62 -0.34 5.36
N VAL A 141 -13.49 -0.09 6.02
CA VAL A 141 -12.28 -0.94 5.93
C VAL A 141 -12.58 -2.35 6.45
N ALA A 142 -13.16 -2.47 7.64
CA ALA A 142 -13.50 -3.75 8.26
C ALA A 142 -14.47 -4.58 7.42
N LEU A 143 -15.53 -3.97 6.90
CA LEU A 143 -16.49 -4.65 6.02
C LEU A 143 -15.84 -5.12 4.72
N SER A 144 -14.96 -4.30 4.13
CA SER A 144 -14.29 -4.66 2.88
C SER A 144 -13.30 -5.80 3.07
N VAL A 145 -12.47 -5.76 4.12
CA VAL A 145 -11.54 -6.85 4.50
C VAL A 145 -12.32 -8.13 4.79
N ARG A 146 -13.35 -8.06 5.66
CA ARG A 146 -14.18 -9.22 6.02
C ARG A 146 -14.80 -9.85 4.78
N SER A 147 -15.43 -9.06 3.91
CA SER A 147 -16.07 -9.60 2.70
C SER A 147 -15.05 -10.23 1.74
N THR A 148 -13.85 -9.66 1.64
CA THR A 148 -12.79 -10.17 0.77
C THR A 148 -12.24 -11.49 1.31
N LEU A 149 -12.04 -11.59 2.63
CA LEU A 149 -11.66 -12.84 3.29
C LEU A 149 -12.73 -13.92 3.09
N LEU A 150 -14.01 -13.61 3.32
CA LEU A 150 -15.11 -14.58 3.17
C LEU A 150 -15.19 -15.17 1.76
N ARG A 151 -14.94 -14.35 0.73
CA ARG A 151 -14.88 -14.82 -0.67
C ARG A 151 -13.75 -15.81 -0.93
N GLN A 152 -12.65 -15.74 -0.16
CA GLN A 152 -11.49 -16.62 -0.33
C GLN A 152 -11.51 -17.84 0.59
N PHE A 153 -12.10 -17.72 1.80
CA PHE A 153 -12.16 -18.81 2.78
C PHE A 153 -13.27 -19.82 2.52
N GLY A 154 -14.33 -19.45 1.79
CA GLY A 154 -15.49 -20.33 1.64
C GLY A 154 -16.07 -20.72 3.00
N SER A 155 -16.37 -22.02 3.20
CA SER A 155 -16.95 -22.58 4.44
C SER A 155 -15.91 -23.02 5.49
N ALA A 156 -14.62 -22.69 5.34
CA ALA A 156 -13.55 -23.28 6.16
C ALA A 156 -13.22 -22.47 7.44
N VAL A 157 -13.17 -23.21 8.57
CA VAL A 157 -12.58 -22.97 9.91
C VAL A 157 -12.53 -21.53 10.42
N GLU A 158 -13.43 -21.21 11.36
CA GLU A 158 -13.60 -19.90 11.99
C GLU A 158 -12.32 -19.33 12.64
N ASP A 159 -11.50 -20.16 13.29
CA ASP A 159 -10.32 -19.68 14.04
C ASP A 159 -9.23 -19.06 13.14
N SER A 160 -9.04 -19.58 11.91
CA SER A 160 -8.08 -19.00 10.96
C SER A 160 -8.57 -17.68 10.38
N PHE A 161 -9.88 -17.50 10.31
CA PHE A 161 -10.51 -16.32 9.73
C PHE A 161 -10.30 -15.09 10.62
N GLU A 162 -10.51 -15.23 11.93
CA GLU A 162 -10.37 -14.11 12.87
C GLU A 162 -8.92 -13.59 12.94
N MET A 163 -7.95 -14.50 13.00
CA MET A 163 -6.53 -14.14 13.03
C MET A 163 -6.10 -13.44 11.74
N ASP A 164 -6.57 -13.90 10.59
CA ASP A 164 -6.32 -13.24 9.31
C ASP A 164 -6.99 -11.87 9.22
N MET A 165 -8.20 -11.73 9.77
CA MET A 165 -8.90 -10.45 9.81
C MET A 165 -8.13 -9.43 10.65
N ILE A 166 -7.68 -9.80 11.85
CA ILE A 166 -6.87 -8.94 12.72
C ILE A 166 -5.55 -8.57 12.02
N SER A 167 -4.86 -9.55 11.42
CA SER A 167 -3.61 -9.34 10.69
C SER A 167 -3.78 -8.41 9.49
N CYS A 168 -4.87 -8.54 8.73
CA CYS A 168 -5.15 -7.68 7.58
C CYS A 168 -5.48 -6.26 8.01
N LEU A 169 -6.31 -6.08 9.04
CA LEU A 169 -6.67 -4.77 9.56
C LEU A 169 -5.46 -4.03 10.15
N GLY A 170 -4.60 -4.74 10.89
CA GLY A 170 -3.38 -4.17 11.49
C GLY A 170 -2.35 -3.67 10.47
N ARG A 171 -2.51 -3.97 9.17
CA ARG A 171 -1.62 -3.54 8.08
C ARG A 171 -2.18 -2.41 7.24
N ILE A 172 -3.41 -1.96 7.50
CA ILE A 172 -4.00 -0.79 6.85
C ILE A 172 -3.88 0.39 7.80
N HIS A 173 -2.99 1.33 7.46
CA HIS A 173 -2.77 2.55 8.23
C HIS A 173 -3.52 3.69 7.57
N VAL A 174 -4.46 4.31 8.28
CA VAL A 174 -5.15 5.51 7.79
C VAL A 174 -4.50 6.75 8.41
N ALA A 175 -3.99 7.62 7.56
CA ALA A 175 -3.43 8.91 7.92
C ALA A 175 -4.39 10.03 7.49
N THR A 176 -4.56 11.01 8.36
CA THR A 176 -5.33 12.23 8.10
C THR A 176 -4.43 13.43 8.41
N ALA A 177 -4.68 14.55 7.77
CA ALA A 177 -4.04 15.82 8.06
C ALA A 177 -5.12 16.84 8.40
N ASP A 178 -4.85 17.71 9.38
CA ASP A 178 -5.80 18.76 9.78
C ASP A 178 -5.98 19.82 8.67
N ASP A 179 -4.95 20.00 7.84
CA ASP A 179 -4.93 20.89 6.70
C ASP A 179 -3.96 20.39 5.62
N ALA A 180 -3.90 21.12 4.51
CA ALA A 180 -3.01 20.80 3.40
C ALA A 180 -1.53 20.80 3.80
N PHE A 181 -1.11 21.62 4.78
CA PHE A 181 0.29 21.70 5.23
C PHE A 181 0.72 20.43 5.97
N GLY A 182 -0.21 19.76 6.66
CA GLY A 182 0.04 18.52 7.38
C GLY A 182 0.51 17.36 6.48
N TRP A 183 0.26 17.40 5.18
CA TRP A 183 0.69 16.33 4.27
C TRP A 183 2.20 16.30 4.02
N VAL A 184 2.87 17.46 4.01
CA VAL A 184 4.32 17.55 3.77
C VAL A 184 5.13 16.75 4.81
N PRO A 185 4.98 16.97 6.13
CA PRO A 185 5.72 16.20 7.13
C PRO A 185 5.33 14.72 7.16
N ILE A 186 4.08 14.37 6.81
CA ILE A 186 3.65 12.99 6.65
C ILE A 186 4.46 12.33 5.52
N LEU A 187 4.52 12.94 4.33
CA LEU A 187 5.26 12.42 3.18
C LEU A 187 6.75 12.26 3.47
N GLU A 188 7.37 13.22 4.17
CA GLU A 188 8.77 13.13 4.59
C GLU A 188 9.00 11.97 5.56
N THR A 189 8.09 11.79 6.54
CA THR A 189 8.13 10.68 7.49
C THR A 189 7.97 9.34 6.77
N LEU A 190 7.04 9.25 5.81
CA LEU A 190 6.82 8.05 5.01
C LEU A 190 8.07 7.71 4.21
N ARG A 191 8.66 8.68 3.51
CA ARG A 191 9.89 8.48 2.74
C ARG A 191 11.02 7.97 3.62
N TYR A 192 11.23 8.59 4.79
CA TYR A 192 12.27 8.15 5.73
C TYR A 192 12.04 6.71 6.22
N LYS A 193 10.80 6.32 6.50
CA LYS A 193 10.46 4.97 6.97
C LYS A 193 10.48 3.92 5.86
N LEU A 194 10.11 4.28 4.64
CA LEU A 194 9.97 3.36 3.51
C LEU A 194 11.27 3.18 2.72
N ALA A 195 12.15 4.17 2.68
CA ALA A 195 13.42 4.06 1.96
C ALA A 195 14.26 2.82 2.35
N PRO A 196 14.39 2.46 3.65
CA PRO A 196 15.09 1.23 4.04
C PRO A 196 14.39 -0.06 3.62
N LEU A 197 13.05 -0.03 3.50
CA LEU A 197 12.20 -1.19 3.20
C LEU A 197 11.96 -1.40 1.70
N SER A 198 12.43 -0.47 0.86
CA SER A 198 12.24 -0.50 -0.61
C SER A 198 12.74 -1.80 -1.26
N ALA A 199 13.70 -2.49 -0.65
CA ALA A 199 14.20 -3.78 -1.14
C ALA A 199 13.19 -4.93 -0.95
N GLU A 200 12.37 -4.86 0.10
CA GLU A 200 11.57 -5.98 0.63
C GLU A 200 10.27 -6.17 -0.15
N GLY A 201 9.62 -5.11 -0.63
CA GLY A 201 8.37 -5.24 -1.37
C GLY A 201 7.78 -3.86 -1.72
N PRO A 202 6.76 -3.81 -2.61
CA PRO A 202 6.08 -2.57 -2.89
C PRO A 202 5.13 -2.22 -1.73
N THR A 203 5.16 -0.97 -1.28
CA THR A 203 4.15 -0.42 -0.36
C THR A 203 3.03 0.21 -1.15
N LEU A 204 1.78 -0.11 -0.81
CA LEU A 204 0.61 0.49 -1.43
C LEU A 204 0.23 1.77 -0.68
N ILE A 205 0.29 2.90 -1.38
CA ILE A 205 -0.17 4.20 -0.90
C ILE A 205 -1.45 4.56 -1.66
N LEU A 206 -2.51 4.86 -0.93
CA LEU A 206 -3.80 5.24 -1.47
C LEU A 206 -4.12 6.63 -0.95
N TRP A 207 -4.38 7.59 -1.82
CA TRP A 207 -4.72 8.95 -1.41
C TRP A 207 -6.15 9.26 -1.86
N ASP A 208 -7.09 9.29 -0.91
CA ASP A 208 -8.48 9.66 -1.17
C ASP A 208 -8.66 11.17 -1.02
N GLY A 209 -9.17 11.83 -2.07
CA GLY A 209 -9.27 13.30 -2.08
C GLY A 209 -7.95 14.00 -2.33
N PHE A 210 -7.09 13.45 -3.19
CA PHE A 210 -5.77 13.99 -3.49
C PHE A 210 -5.83 15.50 -3.78
N LEU A 211 -5.12 16.30 -3.00
CA LEU A 211 -5.01 17.77 -3.11
C LEU A 211 -6.34 18.54 -3.09
N SER A 212 -7.42 17.98 -2.53
CA SER A 212 -8.69 18.72 -2.44
C SER A 212 -8.63 19.87 -1.42
N ASP A 213 -7.82 19.72 -0.38
CA ASP A 213 -7.56 20.74 0.65
C ASP A 213 -6.53 21.80 0.22
N ALA A 214 -5.63 21.45 -0.71
CA ALA A 214 -4.63 22.36 -1.29
C ALA A 214 -5.13 23.07 -2.57
N GLU A 215 -6.43 23.03 -2.88
CA GLU A 215 -6.95 23.48 -4.18
C GLU A 215 -6.64 24.95 -4.48
N HIS A 216 -6.67 25.80 -3.44
CA HIS A 216 -6.48 27.25 -3.56
C HIS A 216 -5.07 27.71 -3.17
N ASP A 217 -4.17 26.80 -2.79
CA ASP A 217 -2.79 27.10 -2.38
C ASP A 217 -1.80 26.41 -3.33
N GLU A 218 -1.39 27.13 -4.37
CA GLU A 218 -0.47 26.63 -5.39
C GLU A 218 0.92 26.30 -4.80
N ALA A 219 1.42 27.09 -3.86
CA ALA A 219 2.73 26.86 -3.27
C ALA A 219 2.75 25.55 -2.48
N ASN A 220 1.73 25.32 -1.66
CA ASN A 220 1.59 24.09 -0.89
C ASN A 220 1.36 22.87 -1.82
N ARG A 221 0.49 23.02 -2.83
CA ARG A 221 0.26 21.98 -3.84
C ARG A 221 1.56 21.55 -4.53
N MET A 222 2.39 22.50 -4.94
CA MET A 222 3.67 22.24 -5.59
C MET A 222 4.65 21.53 -4.67
N GLU A 223 4.70 21.93 -3.40
CA GLU A 223 5.54 21.28 -2.39
C GLU A 223 5.10 19.84 -2.11
N ILE A 224 3.79 19.59 -1.99
CA ILE A 224 3.23 18.24 -1.84
C ILE A 224 3.62 17.36 -3.05
N ILE A 225 3.39 17.85 -4.27
CA ILE A 225 3.77 17.12 -5.51
C ILE A 225 5.28 16.86 -5.54
N ARG A 226 6.09 17.82 -5.09
CA ARG A 226 7.55 17.67 -5.03
C ARG A 226 7.97 16.58 -4.05
N GLN A 227 7.38 16.53 -2.85
CA GLN A 227 7.69 15.48 -1.87
C GLN A 227 7.20 14.10 -2.35
N LEU A 228 6.04 14.05 -2.99
CA LEU A 228 5.49 12.83 -3.57
C LEU A 228 6.36 12.29 -4.72
N GLY A 229 6.90 13.17 -5.56
CA GLY A 229 7.89 12.81 -6.59
C GLY A 229 9.14 12.16 -5.98
N ARG A 230 9.70 12.77 -4.92
CA ARG A 230 10.84 12.18 -4.19
C ARG A 230 10.51 10.83 -3.56
N LEU A 231 9.31 10.68 -2.99
CA LEU A 231 8.85 9.40 -2.42
C LEU A 231 8.80 8.31 -3.49
N VAL A 232 8.27 8.61 -4.67
CA VAL A 232 8.18 7.70 -5.82
C VAL A 232 9.56 7.33 -6.37
N GLU A 233 10.49 8.28 -6.40
CA GLU A 233 11.86 8.05 -6.90
C GLU A 233 12.69 7.21 -5.93
N ASP A 234 12.58 7.47 -4.62
CA ASP A 234 13.41 6.84 -3.59
C ASP A 234 12.85 5.49 -3.09
N CYS A 235 11.54 5.25 -3.22
CA CYS A 235 10.85 4.11 -2.61
C CYS A 235 10.12 3.24 -3.64
N SER A 236 10.08 1.92 -3.39
CA SER A 236 9.22 1.00 -4.14
C SER A 236 7.76 1.18 -3.70
N VAL A 237 7.06 2.18 -4.24
CA VAL A 237 5.66 2.47 -3.91
C VAL A 237 4.75 2.27 -5.11
N VAL A 238 3.57 1.72 -4.86
CA VAL A 238 2.42 1.82 -5.76
C VAL A 238 1.53 2.91 -5.21
N LEU A 239 1.19 3.89 -6.04
CA LEU A 239 0.41 5.04 -5.62
C LEU A 239 -0.89 5.09 -6.39
N VAL A 240 -2.01 5.16 -5.67
CA VAL A 240 -3.33 5.38 -6.25
C VAL A 240 -3.92 6.65 -5.65
N THR A 241 -4.10 7.68 -6.47
CA THR A 241 -4.72 8.94 -6.06
C THR A 241 -6.15 8.99 -6.55
N THR A 242 -7.07 9.52 -5.75
CA THR A 242 -8.42 9.82 -6.19
C THR A 242 -8.66 11.32 -6.18
N SER A 243 -9.42 11.84 -7.15
CA SER A 243 -9.81 13.24 -7.15
C SER A 243 -11.20 13.46 -7.75
N THR A 244 -11.90 14.46 -7.23
CA THR A 244 -13.13 15.00 -7.80
C THR A 244 -12.79 16.06 -8.85
N GLY A 245 -13.53 16.07 -9.97
CA GLY A 245 -13.42 17.09 -11.00
C GLY A 245 -12.27 16.97 -12.01
N TYR A 246 -12.30 17.89 -12.99
CA TYR A 246 -11.45 17.94 -14.18
C TYR A 246 -10.26 18.90 -14.09
N ARG A 247 -9.84 19.30 -12.89
CA ARG A 247 -8.75 20.28 -12.79
C ARG A 247 -7.41 19.61 -13.10
N HIS A 248 -6.80 20.05 -14.20
CA HIS A 248 -5.54 19.54 -14.69
C HIS A 248 -4.41 19.86 -13.70
N LYS A 249 -4.01 18.86 -12.92
CA LYS A 249 -2.76 18.89 -12.16
C LYS A 249 -1.61 18.56 -13.11
N HIS A 250 -1.29 19.49 -14.01
CA HIS A 250 -0.30 19.27 -15.07
C HIS A 250 1.05 18.82 -14.51
N GLU A 251 1.42 19.32 -13.34
CA GLU A 251 2.69 19.00 -12.68
C GLU A 251 2.71 17.57 -12.11
N TRP A 252 1.54 17.04 -11.74
CA TRP A 252 1.38 15.66 -11.27
C TRP A 252 1.33 14.65 -12.42
N ASN A 253 0.68 15.02 -13.53
CA ASN A 253 0.45 14.12 -14.66
C ASN A 253 1.74 13.51 -15.24
N LYS A 254 2.90 14.15 -15.06
CA LYS A 254 4.20 13.62 -15.52
C LYS A 254 4.64 12.34 -14.78
N TYR A 255 4.15 12.12 -13.56
CA TYR A 255 4.43 10.91 -12.77
C TYR A 255 3.36 9.84 -12.98
N VAL A 256 2.14 10.24 -13.36
CA VAL A 256 1.02 9.33 -13.50
C VAL A 256 1.24 8.39 -14.68
N THR A 257 1.24 7.10 -14.40
CA THR A 257 1.35 6.05 -15.43
C THR A 257 0.00 5.75 -16.07
N HIS A 258 -1.09 5.86 -15.30
CA HIS A 258 -2.43 5.52 -15.78
C HIS A 258 -3.50 6.46 -15.23
N HIS A 259 -4.47 6.78 -16.09
CA HIS A 259 -5.66 7.53 -15.73
C HIS A 259 -6.91 6.67 -15.86
N ILE A 260 -7.75 6.72 -14.83
CA ILE A 260 -9.05 6.04 -14.78
C ILE A 260 -10.11 7.11 -14.54
N ARG A 261 -11.15 7.11 -15.35
CA ARG A 261 -12.31 7.99 -15.15
C ARG A 261 -13.50 7.13 -14.70
N LEU A 262 -14.13 7.49 -13.59
CA LEU A 262 -15.33 6.84 -13.05
C LEU A 262 -16.53 7.75 -13.30
N ASP A 263 -17.49 7.25 -14.07
CA ASP A 263 -18.73 7.95 -14.39
C ASP A 263 -19.94 7.10 -14.00
N ARG A 264 -21.11 7.74 -13.89
CA ARG A 264 -22.37 7.02 -13.80
C ARG A 264 -22.72 6.43 -15.16
N ASN A 265 -23.23 5.21 -15.15
CA ASN A 265 -23.74 4.60 -16.36
C ASN A 265 -25.13 5.19 -16.67
N GLU A 266 -25.20 6.03 -17.69
CA GLU A 266 -26.48 6.59 -18.17
C GLU A 266 -27.28 5.59 -19.04
N SER A 267 -26.68 4.45 -19.37
CA SER A 267 -27.31 3.40 -20.18
C SER A 267 -28.18 2.51 -19.31
N ASN A 268 -29.51 2.63 -19.43
CA ASN A 268 -30.52 1.90 -18.65
C ASN A 268 -30.57 0.37 -18.86
N GLY A 269 -29.63 -0.24 -19.60
CA GLY A 269 -29.74 -1.61 -20.10
C GLY A 269 -28.82 -2.66 -19.49
N THR A 270 -27.73 -2.27 -18.80
CA THR A 270 -26.66 -3.22 -18.42
C THR A 270 -26.65 -3.64 -16.95
N GLY A 271 -27.62 -3.21 -16.14
CA GLY A 271 -27.74 -3.58 -14.72
C GLY A 271 -26.64 -3.03 -13.79
N HIS A 272 -25.55 -2.49 -14.35
CA HIS A 272 -24.45 -1.86 -13.63
C HIS A 272 -24.64 -0.35 -13.55
N GLU A 273 -24.51 0.22 -12.35
CA GLU A 273 -24.74 1.66 -12.10
C GLU A 273 -23.56 2.55 -12.55
N PHE A 274 -22.34 2.02 -12.66
CA PHE A 274 -21.14 2.82 -12.92
C PHE A 274 -20.28 2.26 -14.04
N LEU A 275 -19.50 3.13 -14.68
CA LEU A 275 -18.55 2.81 -15.74
C LEU A 275 -17.17 3.37 -15.40
N ALA A 276 -16.14 2.55 -15.55
CA ALA A 276 -14.75 2.97 -15.51
C ALA A 276 -14.20 3.07 -16.93
N THR A 277 -13.76 4.26 -17.34
CA THR A 277 -13.15 4.50 -18.64
C THR A 277 -11.63 4.49 -18.53
N ILE A 278 -10.98 3.60 -19.28
CA ILE A 278 -9.53 3.40 -19.30
C ILE A 278 -9.07 3.28 -20.76
N HIS A 279 -8.23 4.21 -21.22
CA HIS A 279 -7.73 4.27 -22.60
C HIS A 279 -8.86 4.13 -23.66
N GLY A 280 -10.00 4.78 -23.43
CA GLY A 280 -11.18 4.71 -24.31
C GLY A 280 -12.01 3.43 -24.19
N SER A 281 -11.59 2.44 -23.42
CA SER A 281 -12.40 1.26 -23.09
C SER A 281 -13.28 1.55 -21.87
N GLN A 282 -14.57 1.22 -21.93
CA GLN A 282 -15.50 1.34 -20.81
C GLN A 282 -15.70 -0.02 -20.15
N ILE A 283 -15.54 -0.07 -18.83
CA ILE A 283 -15.64 -1.29 -18.02
C ILE A 283 -16.72 -1.04 -16.96
N PRO A 284 -17.86 -1.72 -17.03
CA PRO A 284 -18.91 -1.57 -16.03
C PRO A 284 -18.46 -2.10 -14.67
N PHE A 285 -18.98 -1.49 -13.62
CA PHE A 285 -18.80 -1.94 -12.24
C PHE A 285 -20.00 -1.53 -11.39
N SER A 286 -20.06 -2.04 -10.17
CA SER A 286 -21.12 -1.72 -9.22
C SER A 286 -20.56 -1.52 -7.81
N LEU A 287 -21.29 -0.78 -7.00
CA LEU A 287 -20.95 -0.56 -5.60
C LEU A 287 -21.84 -1.43 -4.72
N SER A 288 -21.25 -1.99 -3.66
CA SER A 288 -21.96 -2.75 -2.64
C SER A 288 -21.60 -2.21 -1.26
N ALA A 289 -22.32 -2.66 -0.23
CA ALA A 289 -22.01 -2.33 1.17
C ALA A 289 -20.61 -2.79 1.62
N ALA A 290 -19.95 -3.66 0.85
CA ALA A 290 -18.62 -4.18 1.16
C ALA A 290 -17.54 -3.76 0.16
N GLY A 291 -17.86 -2.84 -0.75
CA GLY A 291 -16.92 -2.31 -1.74
C GLY A 291 -17.33 -2.58 -3.19
N ILE A 292 -16.35 -2.57 -4.09
CA ILE A 292 -16.56 -2.66 -5.53
C ILE A 292 -16.85 -4.09 -5.95
N LEU A 293 -17.89 -4.23 -6.78
CA LEU A 293 -18.21 -5.43 -7.53
C LEU A 293 -17.86 -5.17 -9.00
N SER A 294 -17.10 -6.10 -9.56
CA SER A 294 -16.77 -6.15 -10.98
C SER A 294 -17.86 -6.89 -11.73
#